data_AF-A0A3E3J400-F1
#
_entry.id   AF-A0A3E3J400-F1
#
_cell.length_a   1.000
_cell.length_b   1.000
_cell.length_c   1.000
_cell.angle_alpha   90.00
_cell.angle_beta   90.00
_cell.angle_gamma   90.00
#
_symmetry.space_group_name_H-M   'P 1'
#
loop_
_entity.id
_entity.type
_entity.pdbx_description
1 polymer ?
#
loop_
_entity_poly.entity_id
_entity_poly.type
_entity_poly.pdbx_seq_one_letter_code
_entity_poly.pdbx_strand_id
1 'polypeptide(L)'
;MKKKTGKRTRIRWTVLLLLSICLTLGACSAKKADTETSLQDTAKYAMEALKQLDLETWNRYTDNYVSTEKNWLGIPVSREYRVFNELLQPGLWKGKRYQSNYRFAQGLVKHLTWKIEAVRENGESAEIVMVISNRDMKDVTGNYLIYVMEEMLDGGGTGIKAMLKNLADLDYDKERMLPFLEEADGVISVRVTVTAVKKNGQWRLHLSDSFINAFFGNFMADQFSPEVEKRLEELEGEYERKIEQWGDEFGDNVEKWAERMFE
;
A
#
# COMPACT_ATOMS: atom_id res chain seq x y z
N MET A 1 47.64 -29.86 46.21
CA MET A 1 46.37 -29.17 45.80
C MET A 1 45.93 -29.67 44.43
N LYS A 2 44.83 -30.44 44.38
CA LYS A 2 44.27 -31.06 43.16
C LYS A 2 43.60 -30.00 42.27
N LYS A 3 44.10 -29.82 41.03
CA LYS A 3 43.50 -28.93 40.02
C LYS A 3 42.14 -29.48 39.58
N LYS A 4 41.06 -28.75 39.90
CA LYS A 4 39.69 -28.96 39.41
C LYS A 4 39.58 -28.48 37.95
N THR A 5 40.09 -29.26 36.98
CA THR A 5 40.00 -28.92 35.54
C THR A 5 39.19 -29.92 34.70
N GLY A 6 38.53 -30.91 35.33
CA GLY A 6 37.74 -31.92 34.60
C GLY A 6 36.23 -31.65 34.46
N LYS A 7 35.66 -30.72 35.23
CA LYS A 7 34.18 -30.51 35.26
C LYS A 7 33.68 -29.48 34.23
N ARG A 8 34.44 -28.40 33.98
CA ARG A 8 34.04 -27.33 33.03
C ARG A 8 34.13 -27.76 31.55
N THR A 9 35.09 -28.61 31.21
CA THR A 9 35.27 -29.14 29.84
C THR A 9 34.20 -30.17 29.48
N ARG A 10 33.79 -31.03 30.42
CA ARG A 10 32.66 -31.96 30.19
C ARG A 10 31.34 -31.23 29.98
N ILE A 11 31.01 -30.23 30.79
CA ILE A 11 29.76 -29.45 30.65
C ILE A 11 29.70 -28.72 29.30
N ARG A 12 30.82 -28.15 28.83
CA ARG A 12 30.89 -27.50 27.51
C ARG A 12 30.63 -28.47 26.36
N TRP A 13 31.16 -29.69 26.42
CA TRP A 13 30.92 -30.72 25.40
C TRP A 13 29.49 -31.26 25.43
N THR A 14 28.88 -31.43 26.62
CA THR A 14 27.49 -31.88 26.73
C THR A 14 26.49 -30.84 26.22
N VAL A 15 26.73 -29.54 26.46
CA VAL A 15 25.89 -28.44 25.95
C VAL A 15 26.00 -28.29 24.43
N LEU A 16 27.20 -28.45 23.86
CA LEU A 16 27.41 -28.43 22.40
C LEU A 16 26.74 -29.61 21.67
N LEU A 17 26.72 -30.80 22.28
CA LEU A 17 26.05 -31.98 21.73
C LEU A 17 24.52 -31.91 21.83
N LEU A 18 23.97 -31.28 22.87
CA LEU A 18 22.53 -31.02 22.98
C LEU A 18 22.05 -29.94 22.00
N LEU A 19 22.88 -28.91 21.73
CA LEU A 19 22.60 -27.91 20.71
C LEU A 19 22.61 -28.49 19.28
N SER A 20 23.46 -29.49 18.98
CA SER A 20 23.43 -30.15 17.66
C SER A 20 22.23 -31.08 17.47
N ILE A 21 21.75 -31.73 18.54
CA ILE A 21 20.53 -32.56 18.50
C ILE A 21 19.26 -31.71 18.37
N CYS A 22 19.23 -30.51 18.95
CA CYS A 22 18.13 -29.55 18.73
C CYS A 22 18.15 -28.94 17.31
N LEU A 23 19.30 -28.92 16.62
CA LEU A 23 19.43 -28.42 15.24
C LEU A 23 19.11 -29.48 14.17
N THR A 24 18.97 -30.76 14.52
CA THR A 24 18.65 -31.84 13.57
C THR A 24 17.22 -32.39 13.70
N LEU A 25 16.45 -31.95 14.71
CA LEU A 25 15.07 -32.41 14.95
C LEU A 25 13.97 -31.43 14.48
N GLY A 26 14.34 -30.38 13.74
CA GLY A 26 13.41 -29.36 13.28
C GLY A 26 13.38 -29.16 11.77
N ALA A 27 13.08 -30.20 10.97
CA ALA A 27 12.48 -30.07 9.63
C ALA A 27 12.27 -31.43 8.94
N CYS A 28 11.51 -32.34 9.55
CA CYS A 28 10.75 -33.34 8.81
C CYS A 28 9.30 -33.29 9.29
N SER A 29 8.71 -32.09 9.26
CA SER A 29 7.26 -32.00 9.14
C SER A 29 6.96 -32.41 7.70
N ALA A 30 6.56 -33.67 7.52
CA ALA A 30 5.91 -34.09 6.29
C ALA A 30 4.82 -33.06 6.01
N LYS A 31 5.02 -32.26 4.95
CA LYS A 31 3.94 -31.43 4.40
C LYS A 31 2.80 -32.41 4.17
N LYS A 32 1.70 -32.23 4.92
CA LYS A 32 0.42 -32.80 4.52
C LYS A 32 0.29 -32.46 3.04
N ALA A 33 -0.04 -33.45 2.22
CA ALA A 33 -0.40 -33.20 0.84
C ALA A 33 -1.51 -32.14 0.89
N ASP A 34 -1.16 -30.90 0.55
CA ASP A 34 -2.14 -29.85 0.35
C ASP A 34 -3.03 -30.41 -0.76
N THR A 35 -4.26 -30.74 -0.40
CA THR A 35 -5.31 -31.03 -1.38
C THR A 35 -5.27 -29.89 -2.39
N GLU A 36 -5.01 -30.24 -3.64
CA GLU A 36 -4.84 -29.29 -4.72
C GLU A 36 -6.06 -28.37 -4.76
N THR A 37 -5.86 -27.09 -4.41
CA THR A 37 -6.97 -26.14 -4.30
C THR A 37 -7.45 -25.83 -5.71
N SER A 38 -8.75 -25.96 -5.97
CA SER A 38 -9.30 -25.62 -7.28
C SER A 38 -9.03 -24.16 -7.62
N LEU A 39 -9.02 -23.81 -8.91
CA LEU A 39 -8.85 -22.43 -9.32
C LEU A 39 -9.99 -21.52 -8.80
N GLN A 40 -11.22 -22.05 -8.76
CA GLN A 40 -12.37 -21.33 -8.24
C GLN A 40 -12.24 -21.06 -6.72
N ASP A 41 -11.77 -22.04 -5.96
CA ASP A 41 -11.52 -21.86 -4.52
C ASP A 41 -10.35 -20.89 -4.29
N THR A 42 -9.30 -20.98 -5.10
CA THR A 42 -8.16 -20.05 -5.06
C THR A 42 -8.63 -18.60 -5.26
N ALA A 43 -9.47 -18.37 -6.27
CA ALA A 43 -10.07 -17.08 -6.53
C ALA A 43 -10.91 -16.58 -5.35
N LYS A 44 -11.76 -17.45 -4.80
CA LYS A 44 -12.58 -17.12 -3.64
C LYS A 44 -11.73 -16.77 -2.42
N TYR A 45 -10.73 -17.59 -2.09
CA TYR A 45 -9.85 -17.34 -0.94
C TYR A 45 -9.03 -16.07 -1.10
N ALA A 46 -8.53 -15.78 -2.30
CA ALA A 46 -7.84 -14.53 -2.57
C ALA A 46 -8.76 -13.31 -2.32
N MET A 47 -9.97 -13.33 -2.89
CA MET A 47 -10.88 -12.19 -2.75
C MET A 47 -11.40 -12.00 -1.31
N GLU A 48 -11.65 -13.08 -0.57
CA GLU A 48 -11.99 -12.99 0.86
C GLU A 48 -10.82 -12.45 1.68
N ALA A 49 -9.59 -12.90 1.41
CA ALA A 49 -8.40 -12.40 2.07
C ALA A 49 -8.17 -10.92 1.79
N LEU A 50 -8.39 -10.47 0.55
CA LEU A 50 -8.34 -9.06 0.17
C LEU A 50 -9.35 -8.22 0.98
N LYS A 51 -10.61 -8.66 1.05
CA LYS A 51 -11.67 -7.96 1.80
C LYS A 51 -11.38 -7.87 3.30
N GLN A 52 -10.73 -8.87 3.86
CA GLN A 52 -10.34 -8.92 5.29
C GLN A 52 -8.97 -8.29 5.57
N LEU A 53 -8.25 -7.85 4.53
CA LEU A 53 -6.83 -7.47 4.61
C LEU A 53 -5.94 -8.54 5.25
N ASP A 54 -6.26 -9.81 5.04
CA ASP A 54 -5.36 -10.93 5.33
C ASP A 54 -4.29 -11.00 4.23
N LEU A 55 -3.28 -10.13 4.36
CA LEU A 55 -2.25 -9.99 3.35
C LEU A 55 -1.33 -11.22 3.26
N GLU A 56 -1.29 -12.09 4.28
CA GLU A 56 -0.55 -13.35 4.20
C GLU A 56 -1.26 -14.32 3.22
N THR A 57 -2.56 -14.51 3.41
CA THR A 57 -3.37 -15.36 2.52
C THR A 57 -3.48 -14.75 1.12
N TRP A 58 -3.61 -13.42 1.02
CA TRP A 58 -3.58 -12.71 -0.27
C TRP A 58 -2.28 -12.99 -1.04
N ASN A 59 -1.12 -12.82 -0.40
CA ASN A 59 0.18 -13.06 -1.03
C ASN A 59 0.41 -14.53 -1.38
N ARG A 60 -0.28 -15.47 -0.71
CA ARG A 60 -0.20 -16.90 -0.99
C ARG A 60 -0.91 -17.27 -2.30
N TYR A 61 -2.05 -16.64 -2.58
CA TYR A 61 -2.91 -16.95 -3.73
C TYR A 61 -2.78 -15.97 -4.91
N THR A 62 -1.88 -14.99 -4.82
CA THR A 62 -1.64 -14.00 -5.86
C THR A 62 -0.15 -13.85 -6.16
N ASP A 63 0.19 -13.09 -7.21
CA ASP A 63 1.56 -12.65 -7.50
C ASP A 63 1.86 -11.24 -6.95
N ASN A 64 1.20 -10.86 -5.84
CA ASN A 64 1.39 -9.54 -5.23
C ASN A 64 2.84 -9.25 -4.82
N TYR A 65 3.57 -10.26 -4.33
CA TYR A 65 4.98 -10.12 -4.00
C TYR A 65 5.84 -10.07 -5.26
N VAL A 66 6.60 -8.99 -5.42
CA VAL A 66 7.48 -8.76 -6.57
C VAL A 66 8.93 -9.12 -6.19
N SER A 67 9.49 -8.44 -5.19
CA SER A 67 10.91 -8.57 -4.87
C SER A 67 11.21 -8.25 -3.39
N THR A 68 12.41 -8.65 -2.93
CA THR A 68 12.95 -8.27 -1.62
C THR A 68 14.35 -7.72 -1.84
N GLU A 69 14.57 -6.49 -1.43
CA GLU A 69 15.91 -5.91 -1.37
C GLU A 69 16.59 -6.34 -0.08
N LYS A 70 17.88 -6.69 -0.16
CA LYS A 70 18.69 -7.10 0.98
C LYS A 70 19.92 -6.21 1.10
N ASN A 71 20.30 -5.86 2.31
CA ASN A 71 21.58 -5.22 2.55
C ASN A 71 22.75 -6.21 2.31
N TRP A 72 23.98 -5.71 2.45
CA TRP A 72 25.21 -6.50 2.25
C TRP A 72 25.34 -7.73 3.16
N LEU A 73 24.58 -7.80 4.27
CA LEU A 73 24.52 -8.97 5.18
C LEU A 73 23.42 -9.97 4.79
N GLY A 74 22.70 -9.74 3.69
CA GLY A 74 21.57 -10.57 3.27
C GLY A 74 20.29 -10.34 4.08
N ILE A 75 20.23 -9.30 4.92
CA ILE A 75 19.06 -8.95 5.73
C ILE A 75 18.10 -8.14 4.86
N PRO A 76 16.80 -8.53 4.78
CA PRO A 76 15.78 -7.76 4.06
C PRO A 76 15.67 -6.33 4.60
N VAL A 77 15.77 -5.34 3.72
CA VAL A 77 15.63 -3.90 4.05
C VAL A 77 14.36 -3.29 3.49
N SER A 78 13.91 -3.76 2.32
CA SER A 78 12.66 -3.34 1.71
C SER A 78 12.03 -4.52 0.98
N ARG A 79 10.73 -4.45 0.76
CA ARG A 79 10.01 -5.39 -0.10
C ARG A 79 9.18 -4.61 -1.10
N GLU A 80 9.03 -5.18 -2.27
CA GLU A 80 8.18 -4.62 -3.31
C GLU A 80 6.95 -5.51 -3.46
N TYR A 81 5.79 -4.89 -3.29
CA TYR A 81 4.49 -5.49 -3.53
C TYR A 81 3.68 -4.63 -4.50
N ARG A 82 2.87 -5.27 -5.35
CA ARG A 82 2.00 -4.56 -6.31
C ARG A 82 0.94 -3.72 -5.61
N VAL A 83 0.39 -4.22 -4.50
CA VAL A 83 -0.59 -3.51 -3.67
C VAL A 83 -0.27 -3.65 -2.18
N PHE A 84 -0.73 -2.68 -1.39
CA PHE A 84 -0.54 -2.60 0.06
C PHE A 84 0.92 -2.66 0.50
N ASN A 85 1.83 -2.12 -0.33
CA ASN A 85 3.27 -2.16 -0.11
C ASN A 85 3.68 -1.66 1.29
N GLU A 86 3.03 -0.60 1.77
CA GLU A 86 3.30 0.00 3.07
C GLU A 86 2.85 -0.83 4.28
N LEU A 87 1.95 -1.80 4.09
CA LEU A 87 1.54 -2.73 5.16
C LEU A 87 2.46 -3.95 5.25
N LEU A 88 3.32 -4.15 4.26
CA LEU A 88 4.11 -5.38 4.08
C LEU A 88 5.63 -5.16 4.18
N GLN A 89 6.08 -3.94 4.51
CA GLN A 89 7.50 -3.63 4.68
C GLN A 89 8.13 -4.39 5.87
N PRO A 90 9.38 -4.84 5.73
CA PRO A 90 10.11 -5.50 6.81
C PRO A 90 10.44 -4.51 7.94
N GLY A 91 10.45 -4.99 9.19
CA GLY A 91 10.81 -4.17 10.36
C GLY A 91 9.78 -3.10 10.75
N LEU A 92 8.61 -3.08 10.11
CA LEU A 92 7.60 -2.07 10.33
C LEU A 92 6.95 -2.24 11.71
N TRP A 93 7.12 -1.24 12.56
CA TRP A 93 6.48 -1.21 13.88
C TRP A 93 5.00 -0.85 13.70
N LYS A 94 4.10 -1.56 14.38
CA LYS A 94 2.64 -1.33 14.35
C LYS A 94 2.21 -0.06 15.11
N GLY A 95 2.95 1.03 14.93
CA GLY A 95 2.67 2.36 15.49
C GLY A 95 1.62 3.12 14.68
N LYS A 96 1.52 4.44 14.92
CA LYS A 96 0.48 5.29 14.32
C LYS A 96 0.43 5.24 12.79
N ARG A 97 1.59 5.34 12.12
CA ARG A 97 1.66 5.30 10.63
C ARG A 97 1.10 3.99 10.06
N TYR A 98 1.41 2.85 10.68
CA TYR A 98 0.82 1.56 10.28
C TYR A 98 -0.70 1.55 10.47
N GLN A 99 -1.20 2.09 11.59
CA GLN A 99 -2.64 2.13 11.86
C GLN A 99 -3.38 3.03 10.86
N SER A 100 -2.82 4.19 10.52
CA SER A 100 -3.33 5.08 9.46
C SER A 100 -3.41 4.34 8.11
N ASN A 101 -2.30 3.74 7.69
CA ASN A 101 -2.23 2.96 6.45
C ASN A 101 -3.23 1.80 6.42
N TYR A 102 -3.41 1.13 7.56
CA TYR A 102 -4.32 0.01 7.68
C TYR A 102 -5.78 0.46 7.55
N ARG A 103 -6.16 1.55 8.23
CA ARG A 103 -7.51 2.13 8.10
C ARG A 103 -7.80 2.59 6.68
N PHE A 104 -6.83 3.20 6.03
CA PHE A 104 -6.96 3.60 4.62
C PHE A 104 -7.17 2.39 3.71
N ALA A 105 -6.35 1.34 3.87
CA ALA A 105 -6.54 0.08 3.16
C ALA A 105 -7.91 -0.55 3.45
N GLN A 106 -8.42 -0.44 4.68
CA GLN A 106 -9.77 -0.91 5.01
C GLN A 106 -10.83 -0.13 4.26
N GLY A 107 -10.69 1.20 4.18
CA GLY A 107 -11.57 2.07 3.39
C GLY A 107 -11.66 1.64 1.93
N LEU A 108 -10.51 1.40 1.30
CA LEU A 108 -10.42 0.98 -0.11
C LEU A 108 -11.19 -0.32 -0.42
N VAL A 109 -11.20 -1.30 0.50
CA VAL A 109 -11.82 -2.62 0.26
C VAL A 109 -13.15 -2.83 1.00
N LYS A 110 -13.62 -1.84 1.76
CA LYS A 110 -14.78 -1.95 2.67
C LYS A 110 -16.05 -2.46 1.98
N HIS A 111 -16.30 -1.97 0.77
CA HIS A 111 -17.50 -2.26 -0.01
C HIS A 111 -17.27 -3.29 -1.12
N LEU A 112 -16.10 -3.94 -1.14
CA LEU A 112 -15.73 -4.92 -2.15
C LEU A 112 -16.68 -6.12 -2.12
N THR A 113 -17.22 -6.42 -3.30
CA THR A 113 -17.99 -7.63 -3.60
C THR A 113 -17.57 -8.18 -4.96
N TRP A 114 -17.77 -9.48 -5.19
CA TRP A 114 -17.41 -10.11 -6.45
C TRP A 114 -18.31 -11.30 -6.77
N LYS A 115 -18.37 -11.62 -8.05
CA LYS A 115 -19.01 -12.81 -8.59
C LYS A 115 -18.11 -13.44 -9.64
N ILE A 116 -17.80 -14.72 -9.46
CA ILE A 116 -17.12 -15.52 -10.50
C ILE A 116 -18.19 -15.98 -11.50
N GLU A 117 -17.99 -15.69 -12.78
CA GLU A 117 -18.93 -16.08 -13.83
C GLU A 117 -18.44 -17.26 -14.66
N ALA A 118 -17.13 -17.35 -14.90
CA ALA A 118 -16.54 -18.44 -15.66
C ALA A 118 -15.12 -18.71 -15.21
N VAL A 119 -14.72 -19.97 -15.29
CA VAL A 119 -13.36 -20.45 -15.01
C VAL A 119 -12.94 -21.31 -16.20
N ARG A 120 -11.76 -21.04 -16.77
CA ARG A 120 -11.21 -21.77 -17.91
C ARG A 120 -9.77 -22.14 -17.62
N GLU A 121 -9.52 -23.44 -17.48
CA GLU A 121 -8.17 -23.97 -17.25
C GLU A 121 -7.57 -24.48 -18.55
N ASN A 122 -6.29 -24.19 -18.76
CA ASN A 122 -5.47 -24.68 -19.86
C ASN A 122 -4.08 -25.09 -19.33
N GLY A 123 -3.99 -26.33 -18.87
CA GLY A 123 -2.79 -26.87 -18.23
C GLY A 123 -2.44 -26.09 -16.97
N GLU A 124 -1.26 -25.48 -16.95
CA GLU A 124 -0.75 -24.67 -15.83
C GLU A 124 -1.13 -23.18 -15.91
N SER A 125 -2.02 -22.82 -16.85
CA SER A 125 -2.52 -21.46 -17.04
C SER A 125 -4.04 -21.45 -17.01
N ALA A 126 -4.63 -20.32 -16.63
CA ALA A 126 -6.07 -20.21 -16.61
C ALA A 126 -6.58 -18.77 -16.66
N GLU A 127 -7.86 -18.64 -16.96
CA GLU A 127 -8.61 -17.39 -16.95
C GLU A 127 -9.85 -17.53 -16.07
N ILE A 128 -10.12 -16.48 -15.30
CA ILE A 128 -11.32 -16.37 -14.49
C ILE A 128 -12.02 -15.08 -14.88
N VAL A 129 -13.27 -15.19 -15.32
CA VAL A 129 -14.10 -14.02 -15.56
C VAL A 129 -14.84 -13.68 -14.28
N MET A 130 -14.60 -12.48 -13.75
CA MET A 130 -15.26 -11.98 -12.55
C MET A 130 -15.98 -10.67 -12.85
N VAL A 131 -17.09 -10.45 -12.15
CA VAL A 131 -17.66 -9.12 -11.96
C VAL A 131 -17.27 -8.69 -10.55
N ILE A 132 -16.53 -7.59 -10.46
CA ILE A 132 -16.07 -7.01 -9.20
C ILE A 132 -16.79 -5.69 -9.02
N SER A 133 -17.38 -5.49 -7.85
CA SER A 133 -18.08 -4.25 -7.51
C SER A 133 -17.48 -3.66 -6.24
N ASN A 134 -17.29 -2.34 -6.27
CA ASN A 134 -16.84 -1.57 -5.11
C ASN A 134 -17.42 -0.15 -5.19
N ARG A 135 -17.23 0.65 -4.14
CA ARG A 135 -17.49 2.09 -4.17
C ARG A 135 -16.72 2.72 -5.34
N ASP A 136 -17.35 3.62 -6.07
CA ASP A 136 -16.64 4.37 -7.11
C ASP A 136 -15.79 5.44 -6.43
N MET A 137 -14.48 5.27 -6.48
CA MET A 137 -13.47 6.07 -5.81
C MET A 137 -12.63 6.88 -6.79
N LYS A 138 -13.08 6.98 -8.06
CA LYS A 138 -12.42 7.73 -9.13
C LYS A 138 -11.94 9.12 -8.68
N ASP A 139 -12.83 9.86 -8.01
CA ASP A 139 -12.62 11.27 -7.69
C ASP A 139 -12.01 11.51 -6.30
N VAL A 140 -11.73 10.47 -5.52
CA VAL A 140 -11.25 10.60 -4.12
C VAL A 140 -9.94 11.40 -4.05
N THR A 141 -8.98 11.07 -4.91
CA THR A 141 -7.69 11.76 -4.92
C THR A 141 -7.83 13.20 -5.41
N GLY A 142 -8.67 13.44 -6.42
CA GLY A 142 -8.95 14.79 -6.93
C GLY A 142 -9.64 15.68 -5.90
N ASN A 143 -10.65 15.17 -5.19
CA ASN A 143 -11.33 15.91 -4.11
C ASN A 143 -10.40 16.21 -2.93
N TYR A 144 -9.51 15.27 -2.59
CA TYR A 144 -8.47 15.52 -1.59
C TYR A 144 -7.49 16.61 -2.03
N LEU A 145 -7.06 16.60 -3.30
CA LEU A 145 -6.20 17.64 -3.88
C LEU A 145 -6.88 19.02 -3.84
N ILE A 146 -8.15 19.10 -4.24
CA ILE A 146 -8.97 20.32 -4.15
C ILE A 146 -8.96 20.87 -2.72
N TYR A 147 -9.27 20.03 -1.74
CA TYR A 147 -9.28 20.42 -0.33
C TYR A 147 -7.91 20.95 0.14
N VAL A 148 -6.82 20.28 -0.23
CA VAL A 148 -5.46 20.73 0.13
C VAL A 148 -5.14 22.08 -0.50
N MET A 149 -5.51 22.29 -1.77
CA MET A 149 -5.28 23.55 -2.48
C MET A 149 -6.13 24.69 -1.90
N GLU A 150 -7.39 24.45 -1.59
CA GLU A 150 -8.29 25.42 -0.95
C GLU A 150 -7.76 25.84 0.42
N GLU A 151 -7.30 24.90 1.25
CA GLU A 151 -6.70 25.23 2.55
C GLU A 151 -5.43 26.08 2.41
N MET A 152 -4.61 25.84 1.38
CA MET A 152 -3.45 26.69 1.09
C MET A 152 -3.86 28.10 0.63
N LEU A 153 -4.96 28.23 -0.11
CA LEU A 153 -5.52 29.52 -0.55
C LEU A 153 -6.21 30.28 0.59
N ASP A 154 -6.78 29.60 1.58
CA ASP A 154 -7.43 30.25 2.73
C ASP A 154 -6.48 30.62 3.87
N GLY A 155 -5.26 30.05 3.88
CA GLY A 155 -4.22 30.34 4.86
C GLY A 155 -3.71 31.78 4.83
N GLY A 156 -4.45 32.71 5.44
CA GLY A 156 -4.19 34.15 5.47
C GLY A 156 -2.80 34.53 6.03
N GLY A 157 -1.85 34.78 5.13
CA GLY A 157 -0.62 35.54 5.42
C GLY A 157 0.59 34.76 5.95
N THR A 158 0.58 33.42 5.99
CA THR A 158 1.77 32.60 6.35
C THR A 158 2.39 31.84 5.16
N GLY A 159 1.99 32.24 3.95
CA GLY A 159 2.08 31.56 2.65
C GLY A 159 3.16 30.49 2.50
N ILE A 160 4.43 30.86 2.58
CA ILE A 160 5.55 29.94 2.27
C ILE A 160 5.78 28.89 3.37
N LYS A 161 5.57 29.22 4.65
CA LYS A 161 5.84 28.28 5.76
C LYS A 161 4.72 27.25 5.91
N ALA A 162 3.48 27.66 5.68
CA ALA A 162 2.34 26.75 5.61
C ALA A 162 2.45 25.85 4.37
N MET A 163 2.83 26.41 3.22
CA MET A 163 3.10 25.65 1.99
C MET A 163 4.21 24.61 2.19
N LEU A 164 5.36 24.96 2.77
CA LEU A 164 6.47 24.03 3.01
C LEU A 164 6.12 22.93 4.03
N LYS A 165 5.32 23.25 5.05
CA LYS A 165 4.83 22.27 6.02
C LYS A 165 3.84 21.30 5.35
N ASN A 166 2.92 21.82 4.55
CA ASN A 166 1.95 21.02 3.81
C ASN A 166 2.63 20.17 2.71
N LEU A 167 3.73 20.65 2.09
CA LEU A 167 4.58 19.88 1.17
C LEU A 167 5.37 18.76 1.84
N ALA A 168 5.80 18.95 3.10
CA ALA A 168 6.41 17.89 3.89
C ALA A 168 5.39 16.83 4.35
N ASP A 169 4.13 17.24 4.54
CA ASP A 169 3.00 16.38 4.90
C ASP A 169 2.28 15.79 3.65
N LEU A 170 2.67 16.20 2.43
CA LEU A 170 2.15 15.72 1.14
C LEU A 170 2.63 14.31 0.77
N ASP A 171 3.40 13.64 1.64
CA ASP A 171 3.59 12.17 1.63
C ASP A 171 2.25 11.50 2.01
N TYR A 172 1.23 11.72 1.17
CA TYR A 172 -0.18 11.34 1.27
C TYR A 172 -0.63 11.03 2.70
N ASP A 173 -1.08 12.05 3.42
CA ASP A 173 -1.73 11.86 4.71
C ASP A 173 -3.03 11.06 4.54
N LYS A 174 -2.87 9.74 4.59
CA LYS A 174 -3.95 8.76 4.44
C LYS A 174 -5.03 8.92 5.49
N GLU A 175 -4.73 9.50 6.66
CA GLU A 175 -5.77 9.82 7.64
C GLU A 175 -6.66 10.97 7.14
N ARG A 176 -6.09 11.97 6.46
CA ARG A 176 -6.85 13.08 5.85
C ARG A 176 -7.60 12.68 4.59
N MET A 177 -7.20 11.62 3.90
CA MET A 177 -7.94 11.09 2.74
C MET A 177 -9.14 10.22 3.12
N LEU A 178 -9.20 9.69 4.36
CA LEU A 178 -10.29 8.79 4.79
C LEU A 178 -11.69 9.38 4.63
N PRO A 179 -11.98 10.65 4.98
CA PRO A 179 -13.31 11.23 4.80
C PRO A 179 -13.77 11.18 3.33
N PHE A 180 -12.89 11.52 2.39
CA PHE A 180 -13.19 11.47 0.96
C PHE A 180 -13.49 10.05 0.47
N LEU A 181 -12.81 9.03 1.00
CA LEU A 181 -13.15 7.62 0.73
C LEU A 181 -14.54 7.24 1.27
N GLU A 182 -14.91 7.75 2.43
CA GLU A 182 -16.21 7.45 3.07
C GLU A 182 -17.38 8.19 2.39
N GLU A 183 -17.11 9.38 1.86
CA GLU A 183 -18.05 10.25 1.15
C GLU A 183 -18.20 9.90 -0.34
N ALA A 184 -17.23 9.21 -0.94
CA ALA A 184 -17.26 8.88 -2.37
C ALA A 184 -18.53 8.11 -2.75
N ASP A 185 -19.41 8.71 -3.54
CA ASP A 185 -20.72 8.13 -3.80
C ASP A 185 -20.74 7.17 -5.00
N GLY A 186 -21.71 6.26 -4.99
CA GLY A 186 -21.94 5.33 -6.07
C GLY A 186 -21.18 4.02 -5.96
N VAL A 187 -21.47 3.13 -6.91
CA VAL A 187 -20.90 1.79 -7.01
C VAL A 187 -20.49 1.58 -8.45
N ILE A 188 -19.22 1.23 -8.66
CA ILE A 188 -18.73 0.76 -9.95
C ILE A 188 -18.74 -0.77 -9.96
N SER A 189 -19.12 -1.36 -11.09
CA SER A 189 -19.07 -2.81 -11.32
C SER A 189 -18.32 -3.09 -12.62
N VAL A 190 -17.17 -3.75 -12.50
CA VAL A 190 -16.27 -4.01 -13.62
C VAL A 190 -16.20 -5.51 -13.89
N ARG A 191 -16.46 -5.90 -15.13
CA ARG A 191 -16.20 -7.27 -15.60
C ARG A 191 -14.74 -7.38 -16.00
N VAL A 192 -13.97 -8.21 -15.32
CA VAL A 192 -12.53 -8.43 -15.57
C VAL A 192 -12.23 -9.89 -15.88
N THR A 193 -11.23 -10.11 -16.72
CA THR A 193 -10.62 -11.44 -16.93
C THR A 193 -9.33 -11.48 -16.14
N VAL A 194 -9.32 -12.23 -15.04
CA VAL A 194 -8.16 -12.45 -14.18
C VAL A 194 -7.41 -13.67 -14.69
N THR A 195 -6.14 -13.52 -15.00
CA THR A 195 -5.29 -14.65 -15.38
C THR A 195 -4.68 -15.30 -14.15
N ALA A 196 -4.42 -16.60 -14.23
CA ALA A 196 -3.78 -17.34 -13.16
C ALA A 196 -2.75 -18.33 -13.72
N VAL A 197 -1.71 -18.58 -12.93
CA VAL A 197 -0.69 -19.59 -13.22
C VAL A 197 -0.58 -20.56 -12.07
N LYS A 198 -0.42 -21.84 -12.41
CA LYS A 198 -0.19 -22.91 -11.45
C LYS A 198 1.31 -23.15 -11.33
N LYS A 199 1.80 -23.14 -10.09
CA LYS A 199 3.20 -23.41 -9.76
C LYS A 199 3.24 -24.36 -8.57
N ASN A 200 3.89 -25.51 -8.74
CA ASN A 200 4.00 -26.55 -7.71
C ASN A 200 2.63 -27.00 -7.17
N GLY A 201 1.64 -27.16 -8.04
CA GLY A 201 0.28 -27.58 -7.64
C GLY A 201 -0.58 -26.47 -7.02
N GLN A 202 -0.08 -25.23 -6.95
CA GLN A 202 -0.82 -24.10 -6.38
C GLN A 202 -1.10 -23.03 -7.43
N TRP A 203 -2.37 -22.71 -7.63
CA TRP A 203 -2.80 -21.58 -8.44
C TRP A 203 -2.43 -20.24 -7.78
N ARG A 204 -2.01 -19.28 -8.60
CA ARG A 204 -1.81 -17.89 -8.21
C ARG A 204 -2.44 -16.97 -9.24
N LEU A 205 -3.28 -16.06 -8.77
CA LEU A 205 -3.87 -15.02 -9.59
C LEU A 205 -2.81 -13.96 -9.94
N HIS A 206 -2.85 -13.47 -11.16
CA HIS A 206 -2.06 -12.33 -11.59
C HIS A 206 -2.80 -11.03 -11.27
N LEU A 207 -2.13 -10.11 -10.58
CA LEU A 207 -2.61 -8.77 -10.31
C LEU A 207 -2.26 -7.84 -11.47
N SER A 208 -3.06 -7.91 -12.54
CA SER A 208 -3.04 -6.94 -13.62
C SER A 208 -3.62 -5.60 -13.17
N ASP A 209 -3.27 -4.51 -13.86
CA ASP A 209 -3.78 -3.18 -13.55
C ASP A 209 -5.30 -3.12 -13.62
N SER A 210 -5.92 -3.83 -14.58
CA SER A 210 -7.37 -3.95 -14.70
C SER A 210 -8.02 -4.64 -13.48
N PHE A 211 -7.37 -5.67 -12.94
CA PHE A 211 -7.87 -6.36 -11.75
C PHE A 211 -7.70 -5.48 -10.50
N ILE A 212 -6.53 -4.83 -10.37
CA ILE A 212 -6.24 -3.88 -9.29
C ILE A 212 -7.23 -2.72 -9.29
N ASN A 213 -7.42 -2.07 -10.43
CA ASN A 213 -8.33 -0.95 -10.57
C ASN A 213 -9.79 -1.36 -10.26
N ALA A 214 -10.20 -2.56 -10.67
CA ALA A 214 -11.53 -3.07 -10.37
C ALA A 214 -11.78 -3.27 -8.87
N PHE A 215 -10.83 -3.86 -8.12
CA PHE A 215 -11.02 -4.03 -6.68
C PHE A 215 -10.76 -2.76 -5.86
N PHE A 216 -10.01 -1.79 -6.39
CA PHE A 216 -9.89 -0.44 -5.81
C PHE A 216 -10.95 0.54 -6.31
N GLY A 217 -11.95 0.07 -7.07
CA GLY A 217 -13.09 0.88 -7.47
C GLY A 217 -12.71 2.18 -8.17
N ASN A 218 -11.84 2.13 -9.18
CA ASN A 218 -11.33 3.31 -9.90
C ASN A 218 -10.48 4.30 -9.09
N PHE A 219 -10.06 4.00 -7.85
CA PHE A 219 -9.16 4.88 -7.10
C PHE A 219 -7.84 5.20 -7.85
N MET A 220 -7.42 4.33 -8.77
CA MET A 220 -6.22 4.48 -9.61
C MET A 220 -6.55 4.95 -11.03
N ALA A 221 -7.70 5.60 -11.24
CA ALA A 221 -8.08 6.10 -12.56
C ALA A 221 -7.14 7.23 -13.03
N ASP A 222 -6.83 7.24 -14.32
CA ASP A 222 -5.93 8.22 -14.93
C ASP A 222 -6.54 9.63 -15.04
N GLN A 223 -7.87 9.73 -14.93
CA GLN A 223 -8.63 10.97 -15.11
C GLN A 223 -9.70 11.06 -14.04
N PHE A 224 -10.04 12.29 -13.63
CA PHE A 224 -11.13 12.55 -12.70
C PHE A 224 -12.44 12.79 -13.48
N SER A 225 -13.54 13.07 -12.77
CA SER A 225 -14.73 13.61 -13.42
C SER A 225 -14.46 15.04 -13.94
N PRO A 226 -15.17 15.48 -15.00
CA PRO A 226 -14.99 16.82 -15.54
C PRO A 226 -15.22 17.95 -14.52
N GLU A 227 -16.04 17.71 -13.49
CA GLU A 227 -16.27 18.67 -12.41
C GLU A 227 -15.02 18.84 -11.54
N VAL A 228 -14.40 17.72 -11.14
CA VAL A 228 -13.17 17.70 -10.35
C VAL A 228 -12.00 18.26 -11.16
N GLU A 229 -11.85 17.88 -12.43
CA GLU A 229 -10.82 18.42 -13.32
C GLU A 229 -10.95 19.93 -13.48
N LYS A 230 -12.16 20.42 -13.75
CA LYS A 230 -12.41 21.86 -13.88
C LYS A 230 -12.08 22.62 -12.58
N ARG A 231 -12.44 22.08 -11.42
CA ARG A 231 -12.15 22.74 -10.14
C ARG A 231 -10.65 22.77 -9.85
N LEU A 232 -9.93 21.70 -10.18
CA LEU A 232 -8.46 21.67 -10.08
C LEU A 232 -7.83 22.72 -11.00
N GLU A 233 -8.24 22.82 -12.26
CA GLU A 233 -7.75 23.84 -13.20
C GLU A 233 -8.00 25.28 -12.70
N GLU A 234 -9.18 25.56 -12.13
CA GLU A 234 -9.50 26.85 -11.52
C GLU A 234 -8.56 27.16 -10.34
N LEU A 235 -8.35 26.18 -9.45
CA LEU A 235 -7.50 26.31 -8.28
C LEU A 235 -6.01 26.46 -8.65
N GLU A 236 -5.54 25.77 -9.68
CA GLU A 236 -4.18 25.94 -10.20
C GLU A 236 -3.95 27.39 -10.63
N GLY A 237 -4.89 27.96 -11.39
CA GLY A 237 -4.80 29.37 -11.80
C GLY A 237 -4.90 30.37 -10.63
N GLU A 238 -5.71 30.08 -9.60
CA GLU A 238 -5.74 30.88 -8.37
C GLU A 238 -4.42 30.80 -7.60
N TYR A 239 -3.83 29.62 -7.54
CA TYR A 239 -2.58 29.38 -6.85
C TYR A 239 -1.40 30.07 -7.53
N GLU A 240 -1.32 30.02 -8.86
CA GLU A 240 -0.32 30.75 -9.64
C GLU A 240 -0.37 32.26 -9.34
N ARG A 241 -1.56 32.87 -9.41
CA ARG A 241 -1.74 34.29 -9.06
C ARG A 241 -1.33 34.59 -7.62
N LYS A 242 -1.62 33.68 -6.69
CA LYS A 242 -1.28 33.86 -5.28
C LYS A 242 0.22 33.73 -5.01
N ILE A 243 0.92 32.84 -5.72
CA ILE A 243 2.38 32.74 -5.67
C ILE A 243 3.03 34.02 -6.19
N GLU A 244 2.55 34.56 -7.32
CA GLU A 244 3.03 35.84 -7.86
C GLU A 244 2.87 36.96 -6.84
N GLN A 245 1.67 37.10 -6.26
CA GLN A 245 1.40 38.09 -5.22
C GLN A 245 2.36 37.93 -4.02
N TRP A 246 2.59 36.70 -3.55
CA TRP A 246 3.53 36.46 -2.45
C TRP A 246 4.98 36.76 -2.82
N GLY A 247 5.37 36.52 -4.06
CA GLY A 247 6.69 36.88 -4.59
C GLY A 247 6.91 38.39 -4.55
N ASP A 248 5.93 39.15 -5.02
CA ASP A 248 5.95 40.62 -5.03
C ASP A 248 5.95 41.18 -3.60
N GLU A 249 5.06 40.69 -2.73
CA GLU A 249 5.03 41.10 -1.31
C GLU A 249 6.34 40.80 -0.58
N PHE A 250 7.02 39.70 -0.92
CA PHE A 250 8.32 39.37 -0.35
C PHE A 250 9.41 40.33 -0.87
N GLY A 251 9.42 40.61 -2.18
CA GLY A 251 10.34 41.56 -2.81
C GLY A 251 10.22 42.97 -2.21
N ASP A 252 9.00 43.49 -2.14
CA ASP A 252 8.67 44.78 -1.55
C ASP A 252 9.12 44.89 -0.08
N ASN A 253 8.93 43.82 0.70
CA ASN A 253 9.33 43.80 2.10
C ASN A 253 10.86 43.79 2.28
N VAL A 254 11.59 43.13 1.39
CA VAL A 254 13.06 43.14 1.37
C VAL A 254 13.59 44.52 0.95
N GLU A 255 12.99 45.16 -0.06
CA GLU A 255 13.37 46.49 -0.52
C GLU A 255 13.13 47.55 0.57
N LYS A 256 11.93 47.56 1.19
CA LYS A 256 11.61 48.45 2.33
C LYS A 256 12.47 48.22 3.57
N TRP A 257 13.04 47.02 3.74
CA TRP A 257 14.00 46.75 4.82
C TRP A 257 15.39 47.26 4.47
N ALA A 258 15.83 47.09 3.22
CA ALA A 258 17.10 47.60 2.73
C ALA A 258 17.15 49.14 2.77
N GLU A 259 16.11 49.82 2.31
CA GLU A 259 16.01 51.29 2.36
C GLU A 259 16.15 51.83 3.80
N ARG A 260 15.48 51.21 4.78
CA ARG A 260 15.55 51.59 6.20
C ARG A 260 16.89 51.29 6.89
N MET A 261 17.72 50.42 6.30
CA MET A 261 19.04 50.09 6.84
C MET A 261 20.13 51.04 6.34
N PHE A 262 19.87 51.81 5.27
CA PHE A 262 20.84 52.69 4.62
C PHE A 262 20.46 54.18 4.68
N GLU A 263 19.37 54.53 5.38
CA GLU A 263 19.14 55.87 5.96
C GLU A 263 19.76 55.98 7.36
#